data_AF-A0A0Q6GPG5-F1
#
_entry.id   AF-A0A0Q6GPG5-F1
#
_cell.length_a   1.000
_cell.length_b   1.000
_cell.length_c   1.000
_cell.angle_alpha   90.00
_cell.angle_beta   90.00
_cell.angle_gamma   90.00
#
_symmetry.space_group_name_H-M   'P 1'
#
loop_
_entity.id
_entity.type
_entity.pdbx_description
1 polymer ?
#
loop_
_entity_poly.entity_id
_entity_poly.type
_entity_poly.pdbx_seq_one_letter_code
_entity_poly.pdbx_strand_id
1 'polypeptide(L)'
;MAELPVYLLEYMASKEAQVRWIVHGTAAEYLVPEELLHDAARFCEITIKIDAPSSAKQRAAIANLCEALRDMPDILASYDRSNIEALVQQDADWHLIRERAAEVLKAFEAFPYE
;
A
#
# COMPACT_ATOMS: atom_id res chain seq x y z
N MET A 1 -8.47 -21.91 -6.80
CA MET A 1 -9.07 -20.75 -6.12
C MET A 1 -8.18 -19.57 -6.42
N ALA A 2 -8.71 -18.43 -6.86
CA ALA A 2 -7.87 -17.26 -7.13
C ALA A 2 -7.46 -16.64 -5.80
N GLU A 3 -6.16 -16.62 -5.51
CA GLU A 3 -5.61 -15.93 -4.34
C GLU A 3 -5.55 -14.43 -4.63
N LEU A 4 -5.87 -13.62 -3.62
CA LEU A 4 -5.76 -12.18 -3.75
C LEU A 4 -4.27 -11.79 -3.77
N PRO A 5 -3.85 -10.86 -4.67
CA PRO A 5 -2.46 -10.50 -4.86
C PRO A 5 -1.96 -9.55 -3.76
N VAL A 6 -1.98 -9.99 -2.50
CA VAL A 6 -1.59 -9.20 -1.33
C VAL A 6 -0.12 -8.77 -1.39
N TYR A 7 0.72 -9.47 -2.16
CA TYR A 7 2.12 -9.12 -2.41
C TYR A 7 2.29 -7.70 -2.98
N LEU A 8 1.29 -7.19 -3.71
CA LEU A 8 1.30 -5.81 -4.25
C LEU A 8 1.33 -4.75 -3.15
N LEU A 9 0.96 -5.10 -1.92
CA LEU A 9 0.89 -4.17 -0.79
C LEU A 9 2.14 -4.20 0.10
N GLU A 10 3.04 -5.17 -0.07
CA GLU A 10 4.16 -5.40 0.86
C GLU A 10 5.06 -4.17 1.02
N TYR A 11 5.46 -3.57 -0.09
CA TYR A 11 6.31 -2.38 -0.07
C TYR A 11 5.52 -1.12 0.33
N MET A 12 4.23 -1.03 0.00
CA MET A 12 3.39 0.09 0.44
C MET A 12 3.11 0.05 1.94
N ALA A 13 3.05 -1.15 2.54
CA ALA A 13 2.85 -1.35 3.97
C ALA A 13 4.13 -1.16 4.81
N SER A 14 5.32 -1.25 4.20
CA SER A 14 6.59 -1.25 4.94
C SER A 14 7.29 0.11 4.91
N LYS A 15 7.27 0.81 6.05
CA LYS A 15 8.05 2.05 6.24
C LYS A 15 9.55 1.81 6.04
N GLU A 16 10.06 0.68 6.54
CA GLU A 16 11.49 0.33 6.41
C GLU A 16 11.88 0.15 4.94
N ALA A 17 11.07 -0.56 4.15
CA ALA A 17 11.32 -0.73 2.73
C ALA A 17 11.27 0.61 1.98
N GLN A 18 10.29 1.46 2.31
CA GLN A 18 10.18 2.80 1.71
C GLN A 18 11.39 3.67 2.03
N VAL A 19 11.86 3.69 3.28
CA VAL A 19 13.09 4.43 3.64
C VAL A 19 14.28 3.88 2.87
N ARG A 20 14.44 2.56 2.81
CA ARG A 20 15.56 1.92 2.13
C ARG A 20 15.59 2.20 0.63
N TRP A 21 14.46 2.08 -0.05
CA TRP A 21 14.40 2.06 -1.51
C TRP A 21 13.89 3.36 -2.13
N ILE A 22 13.14 4.19 -1.40
CA ILE A 22 12.67 5.51 -1.86
C ILE A 22 13.61 6.62 -1.36
N VAL A 23 13.99 6.61 -0.08
CA VAL A 23 14.83 7.70 0.48
C VAL A 23 16.31 7.47 0.19
N HIS A 24 16.79 6.24 0.39
CA HIS A 24 18.20 5.89 0.23
C HIS A 24 18.49 5.06 -1.03
N GLY A 25 17.49 4.80 -1.87
CA GLY A 25 17.61 3.96 -3.05
C GLY A 25 18.56 4.55 -4.09
N THR A 26 19.42 3.71 -4.65
CA THR A 26 20.22 4.06 -5.84
C THR A 26 19.34 4.08 -7.08
N ALA A 27 19.73 4.73 -8.17
CA ALA A 27 18.90 4.79 -9.38
C ALA A 27 18.51 3.41 -9.95
N ALA A 28 19.28 2.36 -9.69
CA ALA A 28 19.00 0.99 -10.14
C ALA A 28 18.05 0.22 -9.20
N GLU A 29 17.89 0.66 -7.96
CA GLU A 29 17.10 0.00 -6.91
C GLU A 29 16.02 0.94 -6.35
N TYR A 30 15.83 2.09 -7.00
CA TYR A 30 14.92 3.13 -6.56
C TYR A 30 13.50 2.64 -6.78
N LEU A 31 12.75 2.59 -5.69
CA LEU A 31 11.34 2.25 -5.72
C LEU A 31 10.54 3.55 -5.91
N VAL A 32 9.70 3.57 -6.93
CA VAL A 32 9.00 4.79 -7.34
C VAL A 32 7.69 4.91 -6.53
N PRO A 33 7.46 6.02 -5.81
CA PRO A 33 6.23 6.23 -5.05
C PRO A 33 4.96 6.09 -5.89
N GLU A 34 4.98 6.57 -7.13
CA GLU A 34 3.88 6.39 -8.09
C GLU A 34 3.59 4.91 -8.36
N GLU A 35 4.62 4.07 -8.46
CA GLU A 35 4.45 2.63 -8.70
C GLU A 35 3.81 1.94 -7.49
N LEU A 36 4.15 2.35 -6.26
CA LEU A 36 3.48 1.84 -5.06
C LEU A 36 1.99 2.17 -5.02
N LEU A 37 1.64 3.42 -5.34
CA LEU A 37 0.23 3.82 -5.41
C LEU A 37 -0.50 3.05 -6.51
N HIS A 38 0.15 2.85 -7.66
CA HIS A 38 -0.41 2.08 -8.75
C HIS A 38 -0.61 0.60 -8.38
N ASP A 39 0.34 -0.03 -7.69
CA ASP A 39 0.21 -1.41 -7.21
C ASP A 39 -0.93 -1.56 -6.18
N ALA A 40 -1.05 -0.59 -5.26
CA ALA A 40 -2.16 -0.56 -4.31
C ALA A 40 -3.52 -0.34 -4.99
N ALA A 41 -3.59 0.55 -5.99
CA ALA A 41 -4.80 0.76 -6.79
C ALA A 41 -5.15 -0.49 -7.60
N ARG A 42 -4.16 -1.15 -8.19
CA ARG A 42 -4.32 -2.40 -8.94
C ARG A 42 -4.84 -3.52 -8.04
N PHE A 43 -4.36 -3.62 -6.81
CA PHE A 43 -4.91 -4.54 -5.81
C PHE A 43 -6.41 -4.28 -5.58
N CYS A 44 -6.81 -3.02 -5.39
CA CYS A 44 -8.21 -2.64 -5.26
C CYS A 44 -9.06 -3.01 -6.49
N GLU A 45 -8.56 -2.79 -7.70
CA GLU A 45 -9.28 -3.20 -8.92
C GLU A 45 -9.46 -4.72 -9.02
N ILE A 46 -8.42 -5.48 -8.65
CA ILE A 46 -8.45 -6.94 -8.69
C ILE A 46 -9.42 -7.49 -7.65
N THR A 47 -9.41 -6.97 -6.43
CA THR A 47 -10.34 -7.40 -5.35
C THR A 47 -11.80 -7.13 -5.69
N ILE A 48 -12.11 -6.07 -6.43
CA ILE A 48 -13.48 -5.80 -6.92
C ILE A 48 -13.91 -6.81 -7.99
N LYS A 49 -12.98 -7.22 -8.86
CA LYS A 49 -13.25 -8.13 -10.00
C LYS A 49 -13.29 -9.60 -9.57
N ILE A 50 -12.53 -9.97 -8.56
CA ILE A 50 -12.42 -11.34 -8.07
C ILE A 50 -13.38 -11.53 -6.90
N ASP A 51 -14.36 -12.42 -7.05
CA ASP A 51 -15.20 -12.90 -5.94
C ASP A 51 -14.42 -13.93 -5.09
N ALA A 52 -13.32 -13.48 -4.48
CA ALA A 52 -12.49 -14.31 -3.63
C ALA A 52 -13.16 -14.48 -2.25
N PRO A 53 -13.30 -15.71 -1.74
CA PRO A 53 -13.87 -15.95 -0.42
C PRO A 53 -13.04 -15.21 0.64
N SER A 54 -13.63 -14.17 1.22
CA SER A 54 -12.98 -13.26 2.16
C SER A 54 -13.84 -13.08 3.41
N SER A 55 -13.22 -13.10 4.59
CA SER A 55 -13.90 -12.84 5.85
C SER A 55 -14.44 -11.40 5.91
N ALA A 56 -15.37 -11.12 6.84
CA ALA A 56 -15.84 -9.75 7.06
C ALA A 56 -14.69 -8.79 7.42
N LYS A 57 -13.70 -9.27 8.20
CA LYS A 57 -12.49 -8.50 8.56
C LYS A 57 -11.64 -8.17 7.34
N GLN A 58 -11.40 -9.15 6.46
CA GLN A 58 -10.65 -8.94 5.21
C GLN A 58 -11.36 -7.96 4.28
N ARG A 59 -12.67 -8.11 4.10
CA ARG A 59 -13.47 -7.19 3.27
C ARG A 59 -13.45 -5.76 3.81
N ALA A 60 -13.55 -5.58 5.13
CA ALA A 60 -13.45 -4.27 5.76
C ALA A 60 -12.07 -3.62 5.55
N ALA A 61 -10.98 -4.39 5.73
CA ALA A 61 -9.63 -3.88 5.51
C ALA A 61 -9.40 -3.46 4.05
N ILE A 62 -9.85 -4.27 3.09
CA ILE A 62 -9.78 -3.94 1.65
C ILE A 62 -10.60 -2.67 1.36
N ALA A 63 -11.83 -2.58 1.85
CA ALA A 63 -12.69 -1.43 1.63
C ALA A 63 -12.04 -0.14 2.15
N ASN A 64 -11.48 -0.15 3.37
CA ASN A 64 -10.79 1.00 3.96
C ASN A 64 -9.57 1.45 3.14
N LEU A 65 -8.78 0.50 2.61
CA LEU A 65 -7.66 0.83 1.73
C LEU A 65 -8.14 1.47 0.42
N CYS A 66 -9.16 0.90 -0.21
CA CYS A 66 -9.67 1.41 -1.48
C CYS A 66 -10.38 2.77 -1.33
N GLU A 67 -10.98 3.03 -0.18
CA GLU A 67 -11.52 4.35 0.18
C GLU A 67 -10.39 5.37 0.37
N ALA A 68 -9.36 5.03 1.15
CA ALA A 68 -8.20 5.90 1.35
C ALA A 68 -7.48 6.27 0.05
N LEU A 69 -7.38 5.33 -0.90
CA LEU A 69 -6.80 5.58 -2.22
C LEU A 69 -7.69 6.43 -3.12
N ARG A 70 -9.02 6.34 -2.98
CA ARG A 70 -9.97 7.10 -3.81
C ARG A 70 -10.07 8.55 -3.37
N ASP A 71 -10.07 8.79 -2.07
CA ASP A 71 -10.22 10.12 -1.49
C ASP A 71 -8.90 10.89 -1.42
N MET A 72 -7.81 10.26 -1.88
CA MET A 72 -6.48 10.83 -1.88
C MET A 72 -6.35 12.00 -2.87
N PRO A 73 -5.89 13.19 -2.42
CA PRO A 73 -5.43 14.24 -3.33
C PRO A 73 -4.15 13.78 -4.07
N ASP A 74 -3.78 14.44 -5.16
CA ASP A 74 -2.51 14.15 -5.85
C ASP A 74 -1.31 14.59 -4.97
N ILE A 75 -0.98 13.78 -3.97
CA ILE A 75 0.04 14.08 -2.97
C ILE A 75 1.43 14.16 -3.58
N LEU A 76 1.70 13.36 -4.62
CA LEU A 76 3.01 13.27 -5.25
C LEU A 76 3.36 14.54 -6.03
N ALA A 77 2.38 15.32 -6.46
CA ALA A 77 2.61 16.60 -7.15
C ALA A 77 3.46 17.60 -6.35
N SER A 78 3.50 17.47 -5.01
CA SER A 78 4.28 18.34 -4.12
C SER A 78 5.67 17.80 -3.78
N TYR A 79 6.02 16.60 -4.26
CA TYR A 79 7.28 15.93 -3.90
C TYR A 79 8.17 15.64 -5.11
N ASP A 80 9.46 15.83 -4.91
CA ASP A 80 10.54 15.44 -5.82
C ASP A 80 11.69 14.79 -5.02
N ARG A 81 12.79 14.43 -5.68
CA ARG A 81 13.91 13.77 -5.01
C ARG A 81 14.55 14.57 -3.87
N SER A 82 14.43 15.90 -3.87
CA SER A 82 15.02 16.76 -2.84
C SER A 82 14.22 16.76 -1.53
N ASN A 83 12.93 16.42 -1.57
CA ASN A 83 12.05 16.42 -0.40
C ASN A 83 11.28 15.09 -0.20
N ILE A 84 11.59 14.04 -0.97
CA ILE A 84 10.89 12.74 -0.92
C ILE A 84 10.96 12.05 0.46
N GLU A 85 11.97 12.37 1.27
CA GLU A 85 12.02 11.89 2.65
C GLU A 85 10.82 12.39 3.47
N ALA A 86 10.36 13.62 3.23
CA ALA A 86 9.21 14.19 3.92
C ALA A 86 7.92 13.43 3.58
N LEU A 87 7.77 12.96 2.33
CA LEU A 87 6.66 12.08 1.94
C LEU A 87 6.64 10.82 2.81
N VAL A 88 7.77 10.11 2.90
CA VAL A 88 7.81 8.81 3.60
C VAL A 88 7.70 8.97 5.13
N GLN A 89 8.25 10.05 5.68
CA GLN A 89 8.40 10.24 7.12
C GLN A 89 7.28 11.06 7.78
N GLN A 90 6.75 12.07 7.08
CA GLN A 90 5.94 13.13 7.69
C GLN A 90 4.57 13.31 7.04
N ASP A 91 4.41 12.90 5.77
CA ASP A 91 3.14 13.07 5.08
C ASP A 91 2.04 12.18 5.67
N ALA A 92 0.94 12.80 6.06
CA ALA A 92 -0.15 12.15 6.78
C ALA A 92 -0.97 11.23 5.88
N ASP A 93 -1.15 11.61 4.62
CA ASP A 93 -1.94 10.85 3.64
C ASP A 93 -1.16 9.60 3.18
N TRP A 94 0.13 9.75 2.90
CA TRP A 94 1.04 8.64 2.63
C TRP A 94 1.10 7.67 3.81
N HIS A 95 1.18 8.20 5.04
CA HIS A 95 1.13 7.40 6.26
C HIS A 95 -0.18 6.61 6.37
N LEU A 96 -1.31 7.26 6.11
CA LEU A 96 -2.63 6.64 6.16
C LEU A 96 -2.73 5.45 5.18
N ILE A 97 -2.32 5.61 3.92
CA ILE A 97 -2.34 4.48 2.97
C ILE A 97 -1.45 3.36 3.46
N ARG A 98 -0.23 3.68 3.92
CA ARG A 98 0.70 2.67 4.42
C ARG A 98 0.07 1.85 5.55
N GLU A 99 -0.62 2.51 6.48
CA GLU A 99 -1.34 1.83 7.55
C GLU A 99 -2.46 0.95 7.02
N ARG A 100 -3.29 1.45 6.08
CA ARG A 100 -4.37 0.65 5.48
C ARG A 100 -3.85 -0.55 4.70
N ALA A 101 -2.74 -0.40 3.98
CA ALA A 101 -2.06 -1.50 3.29
C ALA A 101 -1.58 -2.55 4.31
N ALA A 102 -0.98 -2.13 5.43
CA ALA A 102 -0.56 -3.04 6.50
C ALA A 102 -1.75 -3.75 7.18
N GLU A 103 -2.88 -3.06 7.36
CA GLU A 103 -4.11 -3.66 7.90
C GLU A 103 -4.65 -4.77 6.99
N VAL A 104 -4.58 -4.57 5.66
CA VAL A 104 -4.93 -5.61 4.70
C VAL A 104 -4.00 -6.80 4.87
N LEU A 105 -2.68 -6.61 4.84
CA LEU A 105 -1.73 -7.72 5.01
C LEU A 105 -2.00 -8.52 6.30
N LYS A 106 -2.18 -7.84 7.43
CA LYS A 106 -2.52 -8.47 8.72
C LYS A 106 -3.87 -9.20 8.73
N ALA A 107 -4.81 -8.81 7.88
CA ALA A 107 -6.09 -9.51 7.75
C ALA A 107 -5.95 -10.81 6.92
N PHE A 108 -4.90 -10.92 6.11
CA PHE A 108 -4.58 -12.08 5.28
C PHE A 108 -3.48 -12.97 5.85
N GLU A 109 -2.69 -12.50 6.82
CA GLU A 109 -1.82 -13.36 7.63
C GLU A 109 -2.66 -14.42 8.38
N ALA A 110 -2.30 -15.69 8.20
CA ALA A 110 -2.94 -16.80 8.92
C ALA A 110 -2.73 -16.58 10.43
N PHE A 111 -3.81 -16.59 11.22
CA PHE A 111 -3.68 -16.61 12.66
C PHE A 111 -2.90 -17.88 13.05
N PRO A 112 -1.81 -17.80 13.84
CA PRO A 112 -1.02 -18.98 14.21
C PRO A 112 -1.75 -19.97 15.14
N TYR A 113 -3.06 -19.82 15.37
CA TYR A 113 -3.85 -20.73 16.19
C TYR A 113 -5.30 -20.80 15.66
N GLU A 114 -5.58 -21.82 14.84
CA GLU A 114 -6.88 -22.50 14.76
C GLU A 114 -6.67 -23.99 15.03
#